data_AF-A0A2W2FDR9-F1
#
_entry.id   AF-A0A2W2FDR9-F1
#
_cell.length_a   1.000
_cell.length_b   1.000
_cell.length_c   1.000
_cell.angle_alpha   90.00
_cell.angle_beta   90.00
_cell.angle_gamma   90.00
#
_symmetry.space_group_name_H-M   'P 1'
#
loop_
_entity.id
_entity.type
_entity.pdbx_description
1 polymer ?
#
loop_
_entity_poly.entity_id
_entity_poly.type
_entity_poly.pdbx_seq_one_letter_code
_entity_poly.pdbx_strand_id
1 'polypeptide(L)' 'PKPRELPVTDPNATVLELAALMARTHSPLVAVVEEGRLLGAVTLQALLDRVTSP' A
#
# COMPACT_ATOMS: atom_id res chain seq x y z
N PRO A 1 21.22 9.50 1.26
CA PRO A 1 19.73 9.51 1.25
C PRO A 1 19.18 8.94 2.57
N LYS A 2 18.32 9.68 3.29
CA LYS A 2 17.60 9.09 4.44
C LYS A 2 16.59 8.06 3.89
N PRO A 3 16.42 6.88 4.50
CA PRO A 3 15.36 5.96 4.12
C PRO A 3 14.02 6.70 4.21
N ARG A 4 13.25 6.73 3.12
CA ARG A 4 11.85 7.13 3.22
C ARG A 4 11.14 6.04 3.99
N GLU A 5 10.49 6.40 5.09
CA GLU A 5 9.54 5.49 5.73
C GLU A 5 8.46 5.16 4.70
N LEU A 6 8.35 3.87 4.38
CA LEU A 6 7.31 3.36 3.50
C LEU A 6 6.00 3.33 4.29
N PRO A 7 4.86 3.77 3.72
CA PRO A 7 3.59 3.59 4.38
C PRO A 7 3.30 2.12 4.63
N VAL A 8 2.75 1.82 5.79
CA VAL A 8 2.42 0.46 6.25
C VAL A 8 0.93 0.38 6.53
N THR A 9 0.32 -0.77 6.24
CA THR A 9 -1.08 -1.07 6.56
C THR A 9 -1.25 -2.52 7.01
N ASP A 10 -2.41 -2.84 7.57
CA ASP A 10 -2.80 -4.19 7.96
C ASP A 10 -3.42 -4.96 6.76
N PRO A 11 -3.45 -6.30 6.78
CA PRO A 11 -3.96 -7.09 5.65
C PRO A 11 -5.46 -6.92 5.35
N ASN A 12 -6.24 -6.32 6.25
CA ASN A 12 -7.67 -6.10 6.05
C ASN A 12 -7.99 -4.70 5.50
N ALA A 13 -6.98 -3.88 5.24
CA ALA A 13 -7.15 -2.56 4.64
C ALA A 13 -7.86 -2.64 3.29
N THR A 14 -8.87 -1.78 3.13
CA THR A 14 -9.63 -1.69 1.89
C THR A 14 -8.80 -1.04 0.78
N VAL A 15 -9.20 -1.28 -0.46
CA VAL A 15 -8.59 -0.66 -1.65
C VAL A 15 -8.62 0.87 -1.58
N LEU A 16 -9.72 1.45 -1.05
CA LEU A 16 -9.84 2.90 -0.91
C LEU A 16 -8.88 3.46 0.14
N GLU A 17 -8.69 2.77 1.25
CA GLU A 17 -7.74 3.15 2.30
C GLU A 17 -6.29 3.07 1.79
N LEU A 18 -5.95 2.02 1.04
CA LEU A 18 -4.67 1.89 0.35
C LEU A 18 -4.43 3.09 -0.59
N ALA A 19 -5.41 3.44 -1.43
CA ALA A 19 -5.30 4.58 -2.34
C ALA A 19 -5.14 5.92 -1.59
N ALA A 20 -5.92 6.13 -0.53
CA ALA A 20 -5.83 7.32 0.31
C ALA A 20 -4.46 7.42 1.01
N LEU A 21 -3.93 6.30 1.50
CA LEU A 21 -2.63 6.23 2.14
C LEU A 21 -1.50 6.56 1.16
N MET A 22 -1.54 6.00 -0.06
CA MET A 22 -0.59 6.32 -1.14
C MET A 22 -0.63 7.81 -1.48
N ALA A 23 -1.83 8.39 -1.63
CA ALA A 23 -2.01 9.80 -1.95
C ALA A 23 -1.44 10.73 -0.86
N ARG A 24 -1.74 10.45 0.42
CA ARG A 24 -1.27 11.26 1.56
C ARG A 24 0.23 11.19 1.78
N THR A 25 0.83 10.04 1.51
CA THR A 25 2.28 9.81 1.72
C THR A 25 3.11 10.06 0.47
N HIS A 26 2.46 10.36 -0.65
CA HIS A 26 3.08 10.47 -1.97
C HIS A 26 3.98 9.26 -2.27
N SER A 27 3.50 8.06 -1.92
CA SER A 27 4.22 6.79 -2.09
C SER A 27 3.41 5.86 -2.99
N PRO A 28 3.98 5.31 -4.07
CA PRO A 28 3.28 4.39 -4.96
C PRO A 28 3.30 2.94 -4.45
N LEU A 29 3.72 2.70 -3.21
CA LEU A 29 3.83 1.40 -2.59
C LEU A 29 3.45 1.48 -1.11
N VAL A 30 2.68 0.50 -0.65
CA VAL A 30 2.31 0.29 0.75
C VAL A 30 2.75 -1.11 1.17
N ALA A 31 3.46 -1.22 2.29
CA ALA A 31 3.80 -2.50 2.90
C ALA A 31 2.60 -3.03 3.71
N VAL A 32 2.33 -4.33 3.59
CA VAL A 32 1.28 -5.01 4.35
C VAL A 32 1.95 -5.82 5.45
N VAL A 33 1.62 -5.51 6.70
CA VAL A 33 2.25 -6.09 7.89
C VAL A 33 1.18 -6.64 8.83
N GLU A 34 1.45 -7.81 9.40
CA GLU A 34 0.62 -8.43 10.43
C GLU A 34 1.53 -8.94 11.55
N GLU A 35 1.22 -8.63 12.81
CA GLU A 35 2.02 -9.03 13.98
C GLU A 35 3.52 -8.72 13.86
N GLY A 36 3.86 -7.59 13.23
CA GLY A 36 5.25 -7.16 13.01
C GLY A 36 5.99 -7.92 11.89
N ARG A 37 5.31 -8.81 11.16
CA ARG A 37 5.86 -9.54 10.01
C ARG A 37 5.37 -8.91 8.71
N LEU A 38 6.32 -8.66 7.78
CA LEU A 38 6.00 -8.25 6.43
C LEU A 38 5.34 -9.41 5.67
N LEU A 39 4.07 -9.25 5.32
CA LEU A 39 3.34 -10.20 4.49
C LEU A 39 3.60 -9.96 3.00
N GLY A 40 3.76 -8.70 2.61
CA GLY A 40 4.01 -8.30 1.23
C GLY A 40 3.84 -6.80 1.03
N ALA A 41 3.61 -6.38 -0.21
CA ALA A 41 3.35 -4.98 -0.53
C ALA A 41 2.35 -4.87 -1.68
N VAL A 42 1.59 -3.77 -1.67
CA VAL A 42 0.69 -3.38 -2.75
C VAL A 42 1.31 -2.19 -3.46
N THR A 43 1.47 -2.30 -4.78
CA THR A 43 1.91 -1.18 -5.63
C THR A 43 0.69 -0.44 -6.20
N LEU A 44 0.89 0.82 -6.58
CA LEU A 44 -0.12 1.59 -7.30
C LEU A 44 -0.54 0.87 -8.59
N GLN A 45 0.39 0.25 -9.31
CA GLN A 45 0.10 -0.53 -10.51
C GLN A 45 -0.88 -1.67 -10.21
N ALA A 46 -0.59 -2.51 -9.21
CA ALA A 46 -1.45 -3.63 -8.84
C ALA A 46 -2.82 -3.15 -8.33
N LEU A 47 -2.86 -2.02 -7.63
CA LEU A 47 -4.11 -1.39 -7.18
C LEU A 47 -4.95 -0.94 -8.38
N LEU A 48 -4.35 -0.22 -9.34
CA LEU A 48 -5.03 0.24 -10.54
C LEU A 48 -5.54 -0.95 -11.36
N ASP A 49 -4.69 -1.94 -11.63
CA ASP A 49 -5.08 -3.16 -12.34
C ASP A 49 -6.29 -3.83 -11.67
N ARG A 50 -6.35 -3.85 -10.34
CA ARG A 50 -7.46 -4.45 -9.58
C ARG A 50 -8.78 -3.69 -9.72
N VAL A 51 -8.76 -2.36 -9.79
CA VAL A 51 -9.96 -1.51 -9.82
C VAL A 51 -10.44 -1.15 -11.22
N THR A 52 -9.55 -1.19 -12.21
CA THR A 52 -9.89 -0.88 -13.61
C THR A 52 -9.99 -2.10 -14.51
N SER A 53 -9.60 -3.29 -14.05
CA SER A 53 -9.84 -4.51 -14.83
C SER A 53 -11.35 -4.78 -14.97
N PRO A 54 -11.80 -5.20 -16.17
CA PRO A 54 -13.19 -5.54 -16.43
C PRO A 54 -13.69 -6.75 -15.62
#